data_AF-A0A0G1NTG1-F1
#
_entry.id   AF-A0A0G1NTG1-F1
#
_cell.length_a   1.000
_cell.length_b   1.000
_cell.length_c   1.000
_cell.angle_alpha   90.00
_cell.angle_beta   90.00
_cell.angle_gamma   90.00
#
_symmetry.space_group_name_H-M   'P 1'
#
loop_
_entity.id
_entity.type
_entity.pdbx_description
1 polymer ?
#
loop_
_entity_poly.entity_id
_entity_poly.type
_entity_poly.pdbx_seq_one_letter_code
_entity_poly.pdbx_strand_id
1 'polypeptide(L)'
;MVIPSIKRILFLALTSPFILLFLPSFLLIKVIRDGIRAVKEKGFFSLPVLGVAVELVVIFGFVLPLWVGGYYGTAYYLGYRYGFIEQQVSIAGTGSMYPTFPKGTGKTIKEQSKEIVGHPGMLPYPNGIPFWGRRFLNYTISRGDIVEFENNKTKEITKRDDGQEAGFVKRVIALPGDQLEIRDGLVVLNNQPLDEPYISRARSTFGGTYLSECIKVTIPQGKLFVMGDNRKGSLDSRHELQLVAYDDIHFVIPLAKQKDNLDKYWRNTGGDLSDSAKIKLDKDEFLKLLNAKRKEAKVPTLKYQPKLEDSALRRAKAILKYDDFSFDATKSGLTMEKAMEQAGYFNIVTGESPIQGYYDAQELIENQFEFADSKKFLLNREYQDFAVAELEGQINGCPTQIIVQHLAGYKPPDYKKETINNWKQALLRLREIQPGWQSLKAYPGYYEQHKKEVDRISEIISIRIENIEKIVKRMEKNEWLTKEEIDYTFKDESLSKEEGALADKLNS
;
A
#
# COMPACT_ATOMS: atom_id res chain seq x y z
N MET A 1 -15.93 -36.48 -57.79
CA MET A 1 -15.05 -35.76 -56.84
C MET A 1 -14.11 -36.80 -56.24
N VAL A 2 -12.90 -36.93 -56.78
CA VAL A 2 -11.97 -38.03 -56.42
C VAL A 2 -11.16 -37.59 -55.19
N ILE A 3 -11.42 -38.23 -54.06
CA ILE A 3 -10.62 -38.06 -52.83
C ILE A 3 -9.20 -38.58 -53.14
N PRO A 4 -8.14 -37.77 -53.01
CA PRO A 4 -6.78 -38.26 -53.23
C PRO A 4 -6.46 -39.36 -52.21
N SER A 5 -5.85 -40.46 -52.66
CA SER A 5 -5.46 -41.54 -51.74
C SER A 5 -4.53 -40.99 -50.64
N ILE A 6 -4.73 -41.43 -49.40
CA ILE A 6 -3.94 -41.03 -48.23
C ILE A 6 -2.43 -41.12 -48.50
N LYS A 7 -2.00 -42.08 -49.32
CA LYS A 7 -0.60 -42.23 -49.79
C LYS A 7 -0.09 -41.05 -50.62
N ARG A 8 -0.90 -40.45 -51.50
CA ARG A 8 -0.50 -39.26 -52.29
C ARG A 8 -0.39 -38.01 -51.43
N ILE A 9 -1.28 -37.86 -50.45
CA ILE A 9 -1.21 -36.75 -49.48
C ILE A 9 0.03 -36.91 -48.60
N LEU A 10 0.30 -38.12 -48.09
CA LEU A 10 1.53 -38.40 -47.33
C LEU A 10 2.80 -38.18 -48.17
N PHE A 11 2.80 -38.64 -49.43
CA PHE A 11 3.94 -38.48 -50.33
C PHE A 11 4.20 -37.00 -50.62
N LEU A 12 3.17 -36.21 -50.94
CA LEU A 12 3.32 -34.75 -51.14
C LEU A 12 3.72 -34.04 -49.84
N ALA A 13 3.20 -34.45 -48.69
CA ALA A 13 3.56 -33.89 -47.39
C ALA A 13 4.99 -34.25 -46.95
N LEU A 14 5.53 -35.41 -47.35
CA LEU A 14 6.90 -35.85 -47.04
C LEU A 14 7.94 -35.34 -48.06
N THR A 15 7.56 -35.20 -49.33
CA THR A 15 8.48 -34.77 -50.40
C THR A 15 8.56 -33.26 -50.55
N SER A 16 7.48 -32.52 -50.28
CA SER A 16 7.46 -31.05 -50.41
C SER A 16 8.46 -30.35 -49.47
N PRO A 17 8.58 -30.71 -48.17
CA PRO A 17 9.60 -30.14 -47.30
C PRO A 17 11.01 -30.52 -47.75
N PHE A 18 11.22 -31.73 -48.28
CA PHE A 18 12.52 -32.22 -48.74
C PHE A 18 12.99 -31.48 -50.01
N ILE A 19 12.08 -31.28 -50.95
CA ILE A 19 12.34 -30.47 -52.15
C ILE A 19 12.60 -29.02 -51.72
N LEU A 20 11.79 -28.45 -50.82
CA LEU A 20 12.02 -27.10 -50.33
C LEU A 20 13.34 -26.97 -49.55
N LEU A 21 13.74 -27.94 -48.70
CA LEU A 21 14.98 -27.88 -47.92
C LEU A 21 16.26 -28.08 -48.73
N PHE A 22 16.21 -28.88 -49.81
CA PHE A 22 17.43 -29.31 -50.51
C PHE A 22 17.55 -28.81 -51.95
N LEU A 23 16.46 -28.33 -52.57
CA LEU A 23 16.48 -27.87 -53.97
C LEU A 23 17.44 -26.70 -54.21
N PRO A 24 17.54 -25.66 -53.36
CA PRO A 24 18.48 -24.57 -53.60
C PRO A 24 19.94 -25.01 -53.48
N SER A 25 20.25 -25.86 -52.49
CA SER A 25 21.58 -26.46 -52.34
C SER A 25 21.93 -27.35 -53.54
N PHE A 26 20.96 -28.14 -54.02
CA PHE A 26 21.12 -28.98 -55.20
C PHE A 26 21.32 -28.15 -56.48
N LEU A 27 20.53 -27.10 -56.69
CA LEU A 27 20.67 -26.18 -57.82
C LEU A 27 22.04 -25.50 -57.79
N LEU A 28 22.50 -25.03 -56.62
CA LEU A 28 23.81 -24.42 -56.44
C LEU A 28 24.94 -25.41 -56.79
N ILE A 29 24.89 -26.64 -56.27
CA ILE A 29 25.88 -27.70 -56.57
C ILE A 29 25.91 -28.01 -58.07
N LYS A 30 24.73 -28.08 -58.69
CA LYS A 30 24.60 -28.36 -60.13
C LYS A 30 25.24 -27.25 -60.97
N VAL A 31 24.90 -25.99 -60.70
CA VAL A 31 25.44 -24.83 -61.42
C VAL A 31 26.95 -24.70 -61.26
N ILE A 32 27.48 -24.94 -60.05
CA ILE A 32 28.93 -24.97 -59.80
C ILE A 32 29.60 -26.09 -60.63
N ARG A 33 29.03 -27.29 -60.64
CA ARG A 33 29.58 -28.43 -61.39
C ARG A 33 29.56 -28.18 -62.89
N ASP A 34 28.47 -27.62 -63.41
CA ASP A 34 28.31 -27.31 -64.83
C ASP A 34 29.27 -26.16 -65.24
N GLY A 35 29.53 -25.21 -64.34
CA GLY A 35 30.59 -24.20 -64.48
C GLY A 35 32.00 -24.78 -64.57
N ILE A 36 32.37 -25.66 -63.64
CA ILE A 36 33.68 -26.33 -63.65
C ILE A 36 33.88 -27.12 -64.94
N ARG A 37 32.84 -27.81 -65.43
CA ARG A 37 32.88 -28.53 -66.70
C ARG A 37 33.03 -27.59 -67.88
N ALA A 38 32.25 -26.50 -67.94
CA ALA A 38 32.31 -25.51 -69.02
C ALA A 38 33.70 -24.83 -69.12
N VAL A 39 34.31 -24.49 -67.99
CA VAL A 39 35.66 -23.92 -67.95
C VAL A 39 36.71 -24.91 -68.44
N LYS A 40 36.61 -26.19 -68.03
CA LYS A 40 37.54 -27.25 -68.47
C LYS A 40 37.46 -27.57 -69.96
N GLU A 41 36.26 -27.56 -70.54
CA GLU A 41 36.04 -28.00 -71.92
C GLU A 41 36.13 -26.88 -72.96
N LYS A 42 35.73 -25.64 -72.61
CA LYS A 42 35.54 -24.55 -73.58
C LYS A 42 36.30 -23.26 -73.24
N GLY A 43 37.05 -23.25 -72.14
CA GLY A 43 37.82 -22.09 -71.72
C GLY A 43 36.97 -21.02 -71.00
N PHE A 44 37.67 -20.17 -70.23
CA PHE A 44 37.06 -19.27 -69.24
C PHE A 44 36.14 -18.19 -69.83
N PHE A 45 36.41 -17.71 -71.04
CA PHE A 45 35.63 -16.64 -71.69
C PHE A 45 34.57 -17.15 -72.68
N SER A 46 34.18 -18.42 -72.58
CA SER A 46 33.18 -19.01 -73.48
C SER A 46 31.76 -18.63 -73.07
N LEU A 47 30.85 -18.52 -74.05
CA LEU A 47 29.41 -18.26 -73.80
C LEU A 47 28.78 -19.15 -72.70
N PRO A 48 29.09 -20.46 -72.63
CA PRO A 48 28.57 -21.33 -71.57
C PRO A 48 29.01 -20.92 -70.16
N VAL A 49 30.23 -20.40 -69.99
CA VAL A 49 30.71 -19.90 -68.69
C VAL A 49 29.98 -18.61 -68.30
N LEU A 50 29.66 -17.74 -69.27
CA LEU A 50 28.82 -16.56 -69.04
C LEU A 50 27.39 -16.94 -68.59
N GLY A 51 26.82 -17.99 -69.19
CA GLY A 51 25.52 -18.53 -68.78
C GLY A 51 25.50 -19.01 -67.32
N VAL A 52 26.56 -19.71 -66.90
CA VAL A 52 26.73 -20.12 -65.49
C VAL A 52 26.87 -18.91 -64.56
N ALA A 53 27.59 -17.87 -64.97
CA ALA A 53 27.69 -16.64 -64.18
C ALA A 53 26.31 -15.99 -63.99
N VAL A 54 25.48 -15.92 -65.03
CA VAL A 54 24.09 -15.43 -64.94
C VAL A 54 23.24 -16.30 -64.01
N GLU A 55 23.33 -17.63 -64.11
CA GLU A 55 22.63 -18.54 -63.21
C GLU A 55 23.05 -18.37 -61.74
N LEU A 56 24.34 -18.16 -61.47
CA LEU A 56 24.83 -17.84 -60.12
C LEU A 56 24.27 -16.50 -59.62
N VAL A 57 24.20 -15.47 -60.47
CA VAL A 57 23.55 -14.19 -60.11
C VAL A 57 22.07 -14.40 -59.77
N VAL A 58 21.34 -15.24 -60.51
CA VAL A 58 19.94 -15.55 -60.21
C VAL A 58 19.81 -16.32 -58.89
N ILE A 59 20.68 -17.30 -58.65
CA ILE A 59 20.66 -18.11 -57.42
C ILE A 59 20.96 -17.25 -56.20
N PHE A 60 22.04 -16.47 -56.22
CA PHE A 60 22.44 -15.63 -55.07
C PHE A 60 21.60 -14.36 -54.93
N GLY A 61 21.12 -13.79 -56.04
CA GLY A 61 20.33 -12.55 -56.05
C GLY A 61 18.85 -12.76 -55.74
N PHE A 62 18.29 -13.93 -56.06
CA PHE A 62 16.83 -14.16 -55.93
C PHE A 62 16.50 -15.45 -55.19
N VAL A 63 17.05 -16.60 -55.60
CA VAL A 63 16.63 -17.91 -55.04
C VAL A 63 17.02 -18.05 -53.58
N LEU A 64 18.29 -17.80 -53.24
CA LEU A 64 18.79 -17.91 -51.87
C LEU A 64 18.15 -16.89 -50.92
N PRO A 65 18.03 -15.59 -51.27
CA PRO A 65 17.34 -14.62 -50.41
C PRO A 65 15.86 -14.95 -50.17
N LEU A 66 15.11 -15.36 -51.20
CA LEU A 66 13.72 -15.78 -51.05
C LEU A 66 13.60 -17.03 -50.18
N TRP A 67 14.54 -17.96 -50.34
CA TRP A 67 14.57 -19.19 -49.57
C TRP A 67 14.90 -18.94 -48.10
N VAL A 68 16.02 -18.27 -47.81
CA VAL A 68 16.42 -17.88 -46.45
C VAL A 68 15.35 -17.02 -45.79
N GLY A 69 14.81 -16.04 -46.52
CA GLY A 69 13.71 -15.20 -46.05
C GLY A 69 12.45 -16.00 -45.73
N GLY A 70 12.12 -17.02 -46.54
CA GLY A 70 11.01 -17.92 -46.30
C GLY A 70 11.17 -18.76 -45.03
N TYR A 71 12.37 -19.34 -44.80
CA TYR A 71 12.67 -20.06 -43.56
C TYR A 71 12.64 -19.14 -42.35
N TYR A 72 13.28 -17.98 -42.45
CA TYR A 72 13.29 -16.99 -41.39
C TYR A 72 11.86 -16.53 -41.05
N GLY A 73 11.05 -16.18 -42.05
CA GLY A 73 9.66 -15.78 -41.87
C GLY A 73 8.80 -16.90 -41.26
N THR A 74 9.00 -18.14 -41.71
CA THR A 74 8.30 -19.30 -41.14
C THR A 74 8.73 -19.55 -39.69
N ALA A 75 10.03 -19.54 -39.39
CA ALA A 75 10.55 -19.70 -38.05
C ALA A 75 10.08 -18.59 -37.11
N TYR A 76 10.07 -17.34 -37.59
CA TYR A 76 9.54 -16.19 -36.87
C TYR A 76 8.05 -16.35 -36.59
N TYR A 77 7.25 -16.71 -37.60
CA TYR A 77 5.81 -16.93 -37.44
C TYR A 77 5.51 -18.05 -36.43
N LEU A 78 6.18 -19.20 -36.53
CA LEU A 78 6.02 -20.31 -35.60
C LEU A 78 6.49 -19.91 -34.19
N GLY A 79 7.62 -19.22 -34.10
CA GLY A 79 8.15 -18.68 -32.84
C GLY A 79 7.16 -17.75 -32.15
N TYR A 80 6.56 -16.82 -32.89
CA TYR A 80 5.54 -15.93 -32.39
C TYR A 80 4.27 -16.69 -31.98
N ARG A 81 3.77 -17.59 -32.83
CA ARG A 81 2.54 -18.37 -32.59
C ARG A 81 2.61 -19.26 -31.36
N TYR A 82 3.78 -19.83 -31.07
CA TYR A 82 4.02 -20.74 -29.96
C TYR A 82 4.71 -20.08 -28.74
N GLY A 83 4.89 -18.76 -28.74
CA GLY A 83 5.40 -18.02 -27.58
C GLY A 83 6.90 -18.20 -27.31
N PHE A 84 7.68 -18.47 -28.34
CA PHE A 84 9.15 -18.54 -28.26
C PHE A 84 9.83 -17.18 -28.50
N ILE A 85 9.09 -16.20 -28.99
CA ILE A 85 9.56 -14.84 -29.23
C ILE A 85 9.00 -13.92 -28.15
N GLU A 86 9.88 -13.16 -27.51
CA GLU A 86 9.51 -12.16 -26.51
C GLU A 86 8.66 -11.06 -27.13
N GLN A 87 7.68 -10.59 -26.35
CA GLN A 87 6.83 -9.48 -26.69
C GLN A 87 7.07 -8.34 -25.71
N GLN A 88 6.95 -7.11 -26.20
CA GLN A 88 7.09 -5.91 -25.40
C GLN A 88 5.82 -5.70 -24.58
N VAL A 89 5.93 -5.80 -23.26
CA VAL A 89 4.80 -5.59 -22.34
C VAL A 89 4.98 -4.24 -21.66
N SER A 90 3.96 -3.39 -21.67
CA SER A 90 4.03 -2.08 -21.03
C SER A 90 3.86 -2.18 -19.52
N ILE A 91 4.77 -1.57 -18.76
CA ILE A 91 4.70 -1.53 -17.29
C ILE A 91 4.17 -0.17 -16.85
N ALA A 92 3.07 -0.18 -16.09
CA ALA A 92 2.48 1.04 -15.52
C ALA A 92 3.34 1.62 -14.38
N GLY A 93 3.33 2.94 -14.23
CA GLY A 93 4.12 3.69 -13.27
C GLY A 93 3.66 3.64 -11.82
N THR A 94 2.78 2.72 -11.44
CA THR A 94 2.24 2.59 -10.05
C THR A 94 3.30 2.24 -9.01
N GLY A 95 4.51 1.86 -9.43
CA GLY A 95 5.64 1.64 -8.53
C GLY A 95 5.61 0.33 -7.73
N SER A 96 4.67 -0.58 -8.03
CA SER A 96 4.56 -1.89 -7.38
C SER A 96 5.82 -2.76 -7.52
N MET A 97 6.56 -2.59 -8.61
CA MET A 97 7.78 -3.34 -8.91
C MET A 97 9.06 -2.52 -8.68
N TYR A 98 8.98 -1.37 -8.00
CA TYR A 98 10.18 -0.62 -7.62
C TYR A 98 11.02 -1.42 -6.61
N PRO A 99 12.36 -1.51 -6.72
CA PRO A 99 13.25 -0.78 -7.64
C PRO A 99 13.48 -1.43 -9.02
N THR A 100 12.97 -2.65 -9.27
CA THR A 100 13.14 -3.34 -10.56
C THR A 100 12.64 -2.53 -11.75
N PHE A 101 11.50 -1.87 -11.61
CA PHE A 101 11.01 -0.86 -12.56
C PHE A 101 10.85 0.50 -11.85
N PRO A 102 11.16 1.63 -12.52
CA PRO A 102 11.05 2.94 -11.90
C PRO A 102 9.58 3.29 -11.58
N LYS A 103 9.37 4.16 -10.58
CA LYS A 103 8.05 4.72 -10.28
C LYS A 103 7.70 5.84 -11.27
N GLY A 104 6.41 6.03 -11.54
CA GLY A 104 5.90 7.20 -12.25
C GLY A 104 6.04 8.48 -11.43
N THR A 105 5.84 9.62 -12.09
CA THR A 105 5.95 10.97 -11.51
C THR A 105 4.63 11.56 -11.04
N GLY A 106 3.51 10.95 -11.44
CA GLY A 106 2.16 11.31 -11.01
C GLY A 106 2.03 11.37 -9.49
N LYS A 107 1.16 12.28 -9.02
CA LYS A 107 0.92 12.51 -7.58
C LYS A 107 -0.14 11.57 -7.01
N THR A 108 -0.89 10.89 -7.87
CA THR A 108 -1.93 9.93 -7.49
C THR A 108 -1.70 8.61 -8.24
N ILE A 109 -2.18 7.51 -7.66
CA ILE A 109 -2.14 6.18 -8.29
C ILE A 109 -2.76 6.22 -9.70
N LYS A 110 -3.89 6.92 -9.85
CA LYS A 110 -4.58 7.13 -11.13
C LYS A 110 -3.79 7.92 -12.18
N GLU A 111 -2.93 8.84 -11.76
CA GLU A 111 -2.02 9.52 -12.67
C GLU A 111 -0.85 8.59 -13.05
N GLN A 112 -0.27 7.94 -12.05
CA GLN A 112 0.85 7.01 -12.22
C GLN A 112 0.50 5.79 -13.09
N SER A 113 -0.73 5.27 -13.01
CA SER A 113 -1.16 4.11 -13.80
C SER A 113 -1.31 4.40 -15.29
N LYS A 114 -1.39 5.69 -15.67
CA LYS A 114 -1.39 6.13 -17.08
C LYS A 114 0.01 6.33 -17.63
N GLU A 115 1.02 6.40 -16.76
CA GLU A 115 2.42 6.52 -17.16
C GLU A 115 2.98 5.13 -17.45
N ILE A 116 3.74 5.01 -18.54
CA ILE A 116 4.49 3.80 -18.86
C ILE A 116 5.95 4.01 -18.48
N VAL A 117 6.45 3.17 -17.58
CA VAL A 117 7.81 3.27 -17.00
C VAL A 117 8.79 2.26 -17.59
N GLY A 118 8.31 1.36 -18.44
CA GLY A 118 9.16 0.39 -19.13
C GLY A 118 8.42 -0.47 -20.13
N HIS A 119 9.20 -1.06 -21.04
CA HIS A 119 8.79 -2.10 -21.97
C HIS A 119 9.81 -3.25 -21.91
N PRO A 120 9.74 -4.15 -20.92
CA PRO A 120 10.54 -5.36 -20.93
C PRO A 120 10.04 -6.33 -22.02
N GLY A 121 10.99 -7.05 -22.62
CA GLY A 121 10.67 -8.25 -23.39
C GLY A 121 10.24 -9.37 -22.45
N MET A 122 9.01 -9.85 -22.61
CA MET A 122 8.47 -10.97 -21.83
C MET A 122 8.08 -12.12 -22.75
N LEU A 123 8.37 -13.36 -22.32
CA LEU A 123 7.95 -14.55 -23.04
C LEU A 123 6.45 -14.78 -22.83
N PRO A 124 5.65 -14.98 -23.89
CA PRO A 124 4.26 -15.39 -23.74
C PRO A 124 4.15 -16.70 -22.95
N TYR A 125 3.11 -16.84 -22.14
CA TYR A 125 2.82 -18.01 -21.33
C TYR A 125 1.33 -18.38 -21.44
N PRO A 126 0.99 -19.68 -21.49
CA PRO A 126 1.88 -20.82 -21.68
C PRO A 126 2.43 -20.87 -23.12
N ASN A 127 3.76 -20.89 -23.26
CA ASN A 127 4.43 -21.14 -24.53
C ASN A 127 4.63 -22.64 -24.79
N GLY A 128 5.28 -22.97 -25.90
CA GLY A 128 5.57 -24.33 -26.29
C GLY A 128 4.59 -24.89 -27.32
N ILE A 129 4.97 -26.03 -27.88
CA ILE A 129 4.24 -26.68 -28.99
C ILE A 129 3.21 -27.62 -28.38
N PRO A 130 1.90 -27.39 -28.59
CA PRO A 130 0.86 -28.29 -28.13
C PRO A 130 0.87 -29.57 -28.98
N PHE A 131 1.01 -30.72 -28.32
CA PHE A 131 0.96 -32.03 -28.94
C PHE A 131 0.35 -33.04 -27.96
N TRP A 132 -0.73 -33.72 -28.38
CA TRP A 132 -1.41 -34.76 -27.58
C TRP A 132 -1.82 -34.31 -26.17
N GLY A 133 -2.38 -33.11 -26.05
CA GLY A 133 -2.84 -32.55 -24.77
C GLY A 133 -1.71 -32.13 -23.82
N ARG A 134 -0.45 -32.17 -24.25
CA ARG A 134 0.72 -31.66 -23.52
C ARG A 134 1.41 -30.57 -24.33
N ARG A 135 2.15 -29.70 -23.66
CA ARG A 135 3.05 -28.74 -24.32
C ARG A 135 4.47 -29.26 -24.21
N PHE A 136 5.21 -29.14 -25.30
CA PHE A 136 6.63 -29.49 -25.38
C PHE A 136 7.45 -28.22 -25.58
N LEU A 137 8.70 -28.24 -25.09
CA LEU A 137 9.62 -27.10 -25.11
C LEU A 137 9.06 -25.85 -24.43
N ASN A 138 8.04 -25.99 -23.59
CA ASN A 138 7.47 -24.88 -22.84
C ASN A 138 8.43 -24.44 -21.74
N TYR A 139 8.35 -23.16 -21.41
CA TYR A 139 8.94 -22.64 -20.20
C TYR A 139 8.15 -23.12 -18.98
N THR A 140 8.84 -23.39 -17.89
CA THR A 140 8.24 -23.73 -16.60
C THR A 140 8.53 -22.59 -15.64
N ILE A 141 7.48 -21.96 -15.12
CA ILE A 141 7.62 -20.86 -14.15
C ILE A 141 8.42 -21.35 -12.94
N SER A 142 9.40 -20.55 -12.56
CA SER A 142 10.31 -20.79 -11.46
C SER A 142 10.27 -19.62 -10.46
N ARG A 143 10.79 -19.86 -9.25
CA ARG A 143 10.87 -18.83 -8.22
C ARG A 143 11.77 -17.68 -8.68
N GLY A 144 11.34 -16.45 -8.42
CA GLY A 144 12.05 -15.24 -8.83
C GLY A 144 11.67 -14.75 -10.23
N ASP A 145 10.94 -15.52 -11.02
CA ASP A 145 10.39 -15.04 -12.29
C ASP A 145 9.46 -13.85 -12.07
N ILE A 146 9.45 -12.91 -13.01
CA ILE A 146 8.47 -11.82 -13.03
C ILE A 146 7.37 -12.21 -14.02
N VAL A 147 6.13 -12.17 -13.58
CA VAL A 147 4.96 -12.57 -14.38
C VAL A 147 4.02 -11.39 -14.57
N GLU A 148 3.42 -11.32 -15.76
CA GLU A 148 2.24 -10.51 -16.04
C GLU A 148 1.02 -11.43 -16.13
N PHE A 149 -0.06 -11.03 -15.47
CA PHE A 149 -1.28 -11.79 -15.39
C PHE A 149 -2.49 -10.89 -15.23
N GLU A 150 -3.63 -11.34 -15.72
CA GLU A 150 -4.89 -10.62 -15.61
C GLU A 150 -6.02 -11.59 -15.27
N ASN A 151 -6.82 -11.25 -14.27
CA ASN A 151 -8.02 -12.00 -13.90
C ASN A 151 -9.11 -11.06 -13.38
N ASN A 152 -10.27 -11.59 -12.99
CA ASN A 152 -11.38 -10.77 -12.52
C ASN A 152 -10.99 -9.87 -11.33
N LYS A 153 -10.14 -10.36 -10.41
CA LYS A 153 -9.68 -9.56 -9.27
C LYS A 153 -8.80 -8.40 -9.71
N THR A 154 -7.81 -8.63 -10.59
CA THR A 154 -6.96 -7.52 -11.06
C THR A 154 -7.80 -6.46 -11.76
N LYS A 155 -8.76 -6.87 -12.60
CA LYS A 155 -9.70 -5.95 -13.27
C LYS A 155 -10.54 -5.14 -12.30
N GLU A 156 -11.12 -5.78 -11.28
CA GLU A 156 -11.94 -5.11 -10.27
C GLU A 156 -11.12 -4.06 -9.50
N ILE A 157 -9.91 -4.45 -9.08
CA ILE A 157 -8.99 -3.58 -8.34
C ILE A 157 -8.56 -2.39 -9.19
N THR A 158 -8.04 -2.61 -10.39
CA THR A 158 -7.54 -1.51 -11.23
C THR A 158 -8.69 -0.62 -11.71
N LYS A 159 -9.87 -1.17 -11.95
CA LYS A 159 -11.05 -0.37 -12.28
C LYS A 159 -11.46 0.54 -11.12
N ARG A 160 -11.37 0.04 -9.88
CA ARG A 160 -11.64 0.82 -8.66
C ARG A 160 -10.58 1.91 -8.45
N ASP A 161 -9.30 1.57 -8.56
CA ASP A 161 -8.19 2.40 -8.11
C ASP A 161 -7.62 3.30 -9.23
N ASP A 162 -7.51 2.76 -10.45
CA ASP A 162 -6.98 3.43 -11.64
C ASP A 162 -8.08 3.99 -12.54
N GLY A 163 -9.29 3.43 -12.46
CA GLY A 163 -10.40 3.76 -13.34
C GLY A 163 -10.43 2.98 -14.66
N GLN A 164 -9.55 1.98 -14.82
CA GLN A 164 -9.50 1.11 -16.01
C GLN A 164 -9.09 -0.31 -15.64
N GLU A 165 -9.60 -1.30 -16.38
CA GLU A 165 -9.26 -2.71 -16.19
C GLU A 165 -7.85 -2.99 -16.75
N ALA A 166 -7.01 -3.66 -15.95
CA ALA A 166 -5.65 -4.03 -16.34
C ALA A 166 -5.16 -5.26 -15.56
N GLY A 167 -4.11 -5.89 -16.09
CA GLY A 167 -3.33 -6.93 -15.43
C GLY A 167 -2.29 -6.37 -14.45
N PHE A 168 -1.68 -7.27 -13.69
CA PHE A 168 -0.63 -6.98 -12.72
C PHE A 168 0.70 -7.60 -13.15
N VAL A 169 1.79 -6.92 -12.80
CA VAL A 169 3.15 -7.46 -12.92
C VAL A 169 3.72 -7.67 -11.53
N LYS A 170 4.12 -8.91 -11.21
CA LYS A 170 4.62 -9.32 -9.89
C LYS A 170 5.72 -10.36 -10.01
N ARG A 171 6.52 -10.52 -8.96
CA ARG A 171 7.52 -11.58 -8.84
C ARG A 171 6.93 -12.83 -8.20
N VAL A 172 7.27 -14.01 -8.71
CA VAL A 172 6.90 -15.31 -8.16
C VAL A 172 7.75 -15.61 -6.92
N ILE A 173 7.10 -15.72 -5.76
CA ILE A 173 7.76 -15.93 -4.46
C ILE A 173 7.66 -17.39 -4.03
N ALA A 174 6.48 -18.01 -4.20
CA ALA A 174 6.26 -19.40 -3.81
C ALA A 174 5.52 -20.18 -4.92
N LEU A 175 5.95 -21.42 -5.11
CA LEU A 175 5.44 -22.40 -6.08
C LEU A 175 4.54 -23.44 -5.38
N PRO A 176 3.76 -24.23 -6.13
CA PRO A 176 2.98 -25.33 -5.56
C PRO A 176 3.79 -26.24 -4.63
N GLY A 177 3.26 -26.49 -3.45
CA GLY A 177 3.89 -27.30 -2.40
C GLY A 177 4.81 -26.53 -1.45
N ASP A 178 5.20 -25.29 -1.78
CA ASP A 178 5.96 -24.45 -0.86
C ASP A 178 5.11 -24.06 0.36
N GLN A 179 5.76 -23.99 1.53
CA GLN A 179 5.22 -23.39 2.74
C GLN A 179 5.81 -21.99 2.91
N LEU A 180 4.95 -20.98 2.94
CA LEU A 180 5.31 -19.58 3.05
C LEU A 180 4.83 -19.00 4.39
N GLU A 181 5.64 -18.14 4.98
CA GLU A 181 5.33 -17.36 6.18
C GLU A 181 5.98 -15.98 6.04
N ILE A 182 5.36 -14.95 6.62
CA ILE A 182 6.00 -13.64 6.79
C ILE A 182 6.32 -13.50 8.27
N ARG A 183 7.56 -13.18 8.62
CA ARG A 183 8.02 -13.09 10.01
C ARG A 183 9.12 -12.06 10.13
N ASP A 184 8.99 -11.12 11.07
CA ASP A 184 10.05 -10.17 11.44
C ASP A 184 10.55 -9.33 10.24
N GLY A 185 9.62 -8.95 9.36
CA GLY A 185 9.91 -8.21 8.13
C GLY A 185 10.40 -9.06 6.96
N LEU A 186 10.56 -10.37 7.13
CA LEU A 186 11.15 -11.30 6.16
C LEU A 186 10.11 -12.24 5.57
N VAL A 187 10.31 -12.61 4.31
CA VAL A 187 9.67 -13.79 3.73
C VAL A 187 10.43 -15.03 4.21
N VAL A 188 9.73 -15.98 4.83
CA VAL A 188 10.25 -17.29 5.21
C VAL A 188 9.60 -18.34 4.32
N LEU A 189 10.41 -19.03 3.54
CA LEU A 189 9.99 -20.05 2.61
C LEU A 189 10.58 -21.40 3.01
N ASN A 190 9.73 -22.40 3.19
CA ASN A 190 10.13 -23.76 3.61
C ASN A 190 11.03 -23.73 4.87
N ASN A 191 10.69 -22.87 5.84
CA ASN A 191 11.41 -22.62 7.08
C ASN A 191 12.80 -21.94 6.94
N GLN A 192 13.10 -21.35 5.78
CA GLN A 192 14.32 -20.58 5.55
C GLN A 192 13.97 -19.16 5.10
N PRO A 193 14.62 -18.11 5.64
CA PRO A 193 14.48 -16.76 5.10
C PRO A 193 14.83 -16.74 3.60
N LEU A 194 13.98 -16.10 2.81
CA LEU A 194 14.20 -15.94 1.37
C LEU A 194 15.23 -14.83 1.13
N ASP A 195 16.17 -15.10 0.23
CA ASP A 195 17.12 -14.10 -0.25
C ASP A 195 16.43 -13.16 -1.25
N GLU A 196 16.31 -11.88 -0.88
CA GLU A 196 15.51 -10.88 -1.62
C GLU A 196 16.37 -9.69 -2.08
N PRO A 197 17.32 -9.88 -3.02
CA PRO A 197 18.18 -8.79 -3.46
C PRO A 197 17.42 -7.73 -4.28
N TYR A 198 16.25 -8.07 -4.81
CA TYR A 198 15.41 -7.21 -5.65
C TYR A 198 14.56 -6.19 -4.88
N ILE A 199 14.44 -6.28 -3.55
CA ILE A 199 13.68 -5.30 -2.75
C ILE A 199 14.58 -4.13 -2.33
N SER A 200 14.01 -2.93 -2.15
CA SER A 200 14.79 -1.73 -1.81
C SER A 200 15.47 -1.78 -0.43
N ARG A 201 14.82 -2.43 0.55
CA ARG A 201 15.24 -2.47 1.95
C ARG A 201 15.07 -3.86 2.54
N ALA A 202 16.02 -4.29 3.37
CA ALA A 202 15.87 -5.49 4.19
C ALA A 202 14.68 -5.34 5.16
N ARG A 203 14.10 -6.47 5.57
CA ARG A 203 13.02 -6.53 6.58
C ARG A 203 11.80 -5.64 6.26
N SER A 204 11.52 -5.43 4.97
CA SER A 204 10.45 -4.55 4.49
C SER A 204 9.14 -5.28 4.17
N THR A 205 9.06 -6.59 4.40
CA THR A 205 7.88 -7.41 4.08
C THR A 205 7.00 -7.58 5.30
N PHE A 206 5.77 -7.07 5.22
CA PHE A 206 4.75 -7.25 6.24
C PHE A 206 3.52 -7.98 5.71
N GLY A 207 2.80 -8.65 6.61
CA GLY A 207 1.56 -9.35 6.32
C GLY A 207 0.44 -8.43 5.80
N GLY A 208 -0.56 -9.05 5.18
CA GLY A 208 -1.75 -8.38 4.66
C GLY A 208 -3.04 -9.08 5.09
N THR A 209 -4.14 -8.72 4.42
CA THR A 209 -5.49 -9.21 4.75
C THR A 209 -5.70 -10.70 4.48
N TYR A 210 -4.92 -11.30 3.56
CA TYR A 210 -4.96 -12.72 3.26
C TYR A 210 -3.88 -13.52 3.99
N LEU A 211 -2.65 -12.99 4.06
CA LEU A 211 -1.55 -13.61 4.78
C LEU A 211 -1.02 -12.66 5.85
N SER A 212 -1.50 -12.83 7.07
CA SER A 212 -1.01 -12.09 8.24
C SER A 212 0.36 -12.58 8.70
N GLU A 213 1.02 -11.79 9.55
CA GLU A 213 2.30 -12.13 10.17
C GLU A 213 2.27 -13.47 10.92
N CYS A 214 3.36 -14.22 10.79
CA CYS A 214 3.60 -15.54 11.37
C CYS A 214 2.54 -16.60 11.10
N ILE A 215 1.66 -16.39 10.12
CA ILE A 215 0.76 -17.41 9.62
C ILE A 215 1.44 -18.15 8.47
N LYS A 216 1.40 -19.48 8.53
CA LYS A 216 1.91 -20.35 7.47
C LYS A 216 0.82 -20.62 6.44
N VAL A 217 1.14 -20.44 5.17
CA VAL A 217 0.30 -20.83 4.03
C VAL A 217 1.04 -21.85 3.18
N THR A 218 0.36 -22.92 2.78
CA THR A 218 0.89 -23.90 1.82
C THR A 218 0.29 -23.63 0.46
N ILE A 219 1.13 -23.51 -0.57
CA ILE A 219 0.64 -23.17 -1.91
C ILE A 219 0.04 -24.43 -2.55
N PRO A 220 -1.25 -24.41 -2.93
CA PRO A 220 -1.89 -25.56 -3.57
C PRO A 220 -1.40 -25.74 -5.02
N GLN A 221 -1.66 -26.92 -5.58
CA GLN A 221 -1.39 -27.21 -6.98
C GLN A 221 -2.12 -26.23 -7.92
N GLY A 222 -1.46 -25.84 -9.01
CA GLY A 222 -2.01 -24.90 -9.99
C GLY A 222 -2.10 -23.45 -9.52
N LYS A 223 -1.51 -23.10 -8.38
CA LYS A 223 -1.46 -21.72 -7.86
C LYS A 223 -0.04 -21.25 -7.58
N LEU A 224 0.13 -19.93 -7.54
CA LEU A 224 1.36 -19.21 -7.23
C LEU A 224 1.10 -18.17 -6.13
N PHE A 225 2.11 -17.91 -5.31
CA PHE A 225 2.16 -16.71 -4.47
C PHE A 225 3.08 -15.69 -5.12
N VAL A 226 2.55 -14.51 -5.44
CA VAL A 226 3.30 -13.46 -6.14
C VAL A 226 3.30 -12.17 -5.34
N MET A 227 4.39 -11.43 -5.39
CA MET A 227 4.54 -10.18 -4.66
C MET A 227 5.24 -9.13 -5.50
N GLY A 228 4.96 -7.86 -5.21
CA GLY A 228 5.72 -6.76 -5.80
C GLY A 228 7.08 -6.60 -5.12
N ASP A 229 8.06 -6.11 -5.87
CA ASP A 229 9.39 -5.82 -5.33
C ASP A 229 9.35 -4.61 -4.36
N ASN A 230 8.35 -3.75 -4.51
CA ASN A 230 8.02 -2.70 -3.55
C ASN A 230 7.12 -3.28 -2.45
N ARG A 231 7.71 -3.95 -1.46
CA ARG A 231 7.00 -4.70 -0.41
C ARG A 231 5.93 -3.90 0.33
N LYS A 232 6.13 -2.61 0.57
CA LYS A 232 5.14 -1.76 1.29
C LYS A 232 4.17 -1.03 0.38
N GLY A 233 4.53 -0.82 -0.89
CA GLY A 233 3.72 -0.10 -1.88
C GLY A 233 3.13 -1.00 -2.97
N SER A 234 2.96 -2.29 -2.70
CA SER A 234 2.41 -3.26 -3.67
C SER A 234 1.18 -3.95 -3.10
N LEU A 235 0.06 -3.82 -3.82
CA LEU A 235 -1.08 -4.70 -3.66
C LEU A 235 -0.78 -6.02 -4.39
N ASP A 236 -0.62 -7.10 -3.62
CA ASP A 236 -0.22 -8.42 -4.12
C ASP A 236 -0.83 -9.57 -3.31
N SER A 237 -0.29 -10.79 -3.43
CA SER A 237 -0.89 -12.01 -2.86
C SER A 237 -1.11 -11.97 -1.35
N ARG A 238 -0.47 -11.06 -0.62
CA ARG A 238 -0.72 -10.85 0.81
C ARG A 238 -2.09 -10.27 1.13
N HIS A 239 -2.74 -9.62 0.16
CA HIS A 239 -3.95 -8.84 0.34
C HIS A 239 -5.14 -9.45 -0.43
N GLU A 240 -6.03 -8.62 -0.99
CA GLU A 240 -7.24 -9.07 -1.68
C GLU A 240 -6.97 -9.89 -2.96
N LEU A 241 -5.79 -9.75 -3.58
CA LEU A 241 -5.38 -10.56 -4.73
C LEU A 241 -5.33 -12.05 -4.39
N GLN A 242 -4.75 -12.41 -3.23
CA GLN A 242 -4.51 -13.79 -2.81
C GLN A 242 -3.65 -14.57 -3.84
N LEU A 243 -3.87 -15.89 -3.94
CA LEU A 243 -3.11 -16.76 -4.84
C LEU A 243 -3.51 -16.60 -6.32
N VAL A 244 -2.52 -16.62 -7.21
CA VAL A 244 -2.70 -16.47 -8.67
C VAL A 244 -2.72 -17.83 -9.35
N ALA A 245 -3.60 -18.05 -10.33
CA ALA A 245 -3.60 -19.28 -11.12
C ALA A 245 -2.51 -19.27 -12.18
N TYR A 246 -1.92 -20.43 -12.49
CA TYR A 246 -1.03 -20.56 -13.65
C TYR A 246 -1.72 -20.14 -14.95
N ASP A 247 -3.02 -20.43 -15.08
CA ASP A 247 -3.82 -20.12 -16.26
C ASP A 247 -4.10 -18.62 -16.44
N ASP A 248 -3.92 -17.81 -15.38
CA ASP A 248 -4.08 -16.35 -15.45
C ASP A 248 -2.80 -15.66 -15.99
N ILE A 249 -1.67 -16.37 -16.02
CA ILE A 249 -0.38 -15.82 -16.45
C ILE A 249 -0.34 -15.74 -17.96
N HIS A 250 -0.08 -14.54 -18.49
CA HIS A 250 0.05 -14.32 -19.94
C HIS A 250 1.49 -14.12 -20.39
N PHE A 251 2.36 -13.57 -19.52
CA PHE A 251 3.76 -13.36 -19.84
C PHE A 251 4.70 -13.61 -18.66
N VAL A 252 5.96 -13.96 -18.96
CA VAL A 252 6.99 -14.21 -17.96
C VAL A 252 8.37 -13.68 -18.39
N ILE A 253 9.10 -13.11 -17.43
CA ILE A 253 10.54 -12.82 -17.53
C ILE A 253 11.25 -13.83 -16.63
N PRO A 254 11.90 -14.85 -17.23
CA PRO A 254 12.71 -15.81 -16.50
C PRO A 254 13.76 -15.13 -15.63
N LEU A 255 13.99 -15.61 -14.41
CA LEU A 255 15.02 -15.06 -13.50
C LEU A 255 16.39 -14.95 -14.17
N ALA A 256 16.78 -15.95 -14.95
CA ALA A 256 18.04 -15.95 -15.69
C ALA A 256 18.16 -14.82 -16.72
N LYS A 257 17.04 -14.30 -17.24
CA LYS A 257 16.99 -13.16 -18.18
C LYS A 257 16.88 -11.80 -17.50
N GLN A 258 16.70 -11.78 -16.18
CA GLN A 258 16.74 -10.54 -15.40
C GLN A 258 18.18 -10.09 -15.14
N LYS A 259 19.12 -11.03 -15.24
CA LYS A 259 20.55 -10.78 -15.05
C LYS A 259 21.10 -9.75 -16.05
N ASP A 260 22.04 -8.93 -15.59
CA ASP A 260 22.75 -7.87 -16.32
C ASP A 260 21.85 -6.73 -16.85
N ASN A 261 20.55 -6.75 -16.53
CA ASN A 261 19.57 -5.78 -17.00
C ASN A 261 18.70 -5.24 -15.84
N LEU A 262 17.95 -6.13 -15.20
CA LEU A 262 17.03 -5.80 -14.09
C LEU A 262 17.66 -6.01 -12.70
N ASP A 263 18.77 -6.75 -12.62
CA ASP A 263 19.54 -6.97 -11.40
C ASP A 263 20.51 -5.83 -11.05
N LYS A 264 20.62 -4.80 -11.91
CA LYS A 264 21.49 -3.63 -11.69
C LYS A 264 21.23 -2.93 -10.35
N TYR A 265 19.99 -2.99 -9.86
CA TYR A 265 19.55 -2.36 -8.62
C TYR A 265 19.48 -3.34 -7.44
N TRP A 266 19.97 -4.56 -7.62
CA TRP A 266 19.98 -5.55 -6.56
C TRP A 266 20.96 -5.16 -5.47
N ARG A 267 20.46 -5.15 -4.24
CA ARG A 267 21.26 -4.84 -3.06
C ARG A 267 22.00 -6.08 -2.57
N ASN A 268 23.06 -5.86 -1.81
CA ASN A 268 23.68 -6.93 -1.03
C ASN A 268 22.75 -7.33 0.14
N THR A 269 22.48 -8.63 0.27
CA THR A 269 21.57 -9.21 1.27
C THR A 269 22.29 -9.89 2.43
N GLY A 270 23.63 -9.95 2.41
CA GLY A 270 24.41 -10.67 3.43
C GLY A 270 24.22 -10.16 4.87
N GLY A 271 23.70 -8.94 5.05
CA GLY A 271 23.39 -8.35 6.36
C GLY A 271 21.93 -8.46 6.80
N ASP A 272 21.02 -8.98 5.97
CA ASP A 272 19.57 -8.85 6.19
C ASP A 272 19.05 -9.52 7.43
N LEU A 273 19.71 -10.62 7.83
CA LEU A 273 19.33 -11.40 9.01
C LEU A 273 19.84 -10.77 10.31
N SER A 274 20.76 -9.81 10.23
CA SER A 274 21.27 -9.10 11.42
C SER A 274 20.20 -8.20 12.04
N ASP A 275 20.29 -7.98 13.36
CA ASP A 275 19.41 -7.02 14.04
C ASP A 275 19.66 -5.58 13.58
N SER A 276 20.87 -5.25 13.11
CA SER A 276 21.16 -3.95 12.50
C SER A 276 20.41 -3.69 11.20
N ALA A 277 19.83 -4.72 10.57
CA ALA A 277 18.98 -4.54 9.41
C ALA A 277 17.56 -4.07 9.77
N LYS A 278 17.16 -4.12 11.06
CA LYS A 278 15.88 -3.58 11.51
C LYS A 278 15.95 -2.06 11.49
N ILE A 279 15.12 -1.48 10.63
CA ILE A 279 15.08 -0.03 10.47
C ILE A 279 14.45 0.60 11.72
N LYS A 280 15.09 1.66 12.21
CA LYS A 280 14.57 2.49 13.30
C LYS A 280 14.11 3.84 12.75
N LEU A 281 13.00 4.33 13.27
CA LEU A 281 12.42 5.59 12.87
C LEU A 281 13.21 6.74 13.50
N ASP A 282 13.85 7.54 12.67
CA ASP A 282 14.32 8.86 13.08
C ASP A 282 13.10 9.81 13.19
N LYS A 283 12.66 10.03 14.43
CA LYS A 283 11.45 10.81 14.74
C LYS A 283 11.61 12.28 14.36
N ASP A 284 12.81 12.84 14.51
CA ASP A 284 13.11 14.24 14.20
C ASP A 284 13.12 14.45 12.70
N GLU A 285 13.76 13.56 11.95
CA GLU A 285 13.74 13.60 10.49
C GLU A 285 12.32 13.40 9.95
N PHE A 286 11.54 12.48 10.54
CA PHE A 286 10.14 12.29 10.15
C PHE A 286 9.30 13.57 10.34
N LEU A 287 9.38 14.21 11.51
CA LEU A 287 8.67 15.47 11.76
C LEU A 287 9.12 16.58 10.80
N LYS A 288 10.42 16.64 10.48
CA LYS A 288 10.96 17.59 9.49
C LYS A 288 10.38 17.35 8.10
N LEU A 289 10.34 16.11 7.63
CA LEU A 289 9.77 15.73 6.33
C LEU A 289 8.26 16.00 6.27
N LEU A 290 7.52 15.63 7.33
CA LEU A 290 6.10 15.92 7.47
C LEU A 290 5.83 17.43 7.40
N ASN A 291 6.62 18.24 8.11
CA ASN A 291 6.50 19.69 8.06
C ASN A 291 6.84 20.29 6.69
N ALA A 292 7.76 19.67 5.94
CA ALA A 292 8.02 20.08 4.56
C ALA A 292 6.79 19.83 3.66
N LYS A 293 6.15 18.66 3.77
CA LYS A 293 4.90 18.34 3.06
C LYS A 293 3.74 19.25 3.47
N ARG A 294 3.63 19.59 4.75
CA ARG A 294 2.62 20.53 5.26
C ARG A 294 2.82 21.95 4.73
N LYS A 295 4.08 22.42 4.62
CA LYS A 295 4.41 23.69 3.97
C LYS A 295 4.04 23.70 2.49
N GLU A 296 4.35 22.64 1.75
CA GLU A 296 3.94 22.48 0.33
C GLU A 296 2.42 22.57 0.18
N ALA A 297 1.67 21.93 1.08
CA ALA A 297 0.22 21.95 1.12
C ALA A 297 -0.38 23.26 1.70
N LYS A 298 0.45 24.24 2.07
CA LYS A 298 0.04 25.52 2.68
C LYS A 298 -0.83 25.34 3.94
N VAL A 299 -0.47 24.37 4.78
CA VAL A 299 -1.08 24.14 6.11
C VAL A 299 -0.05 24.40 7.22
N PRO A 300 -0.48 24.81 8.44
CA PRO A 300 0.44 25.11 9.53
C PRO A 300 1.35 23.93 9.89
N THR A 301 2.60 24.19 10.23
CA THR A 301 3.55 23.17 10.70
C THR A 301 3.18 22.65 12.09
N LEU A 302 3.54 21.41 12.36
CA LEU A 302 3.36 20.74 13.64
C LEU A 302 4.57 20.92 14.56
N LYS A 303 4.32 20.91 15.86
CA LYS A 303 5.32 20.97 16.92
C LYS A 303 5.40 19.62 17.63
N TYR A 304 6.62 19.19 17.95
CA TYR A 304 6.81 18.01 18.78
C TYR A 304 6.25 18.24 20.20
N GLN A 305 5.56 17.24 20.75
CA GLN A 305 4.98 17.29 22.09
C GLN A 305 5.28 16.02 22.89
N PRO A 306 6.15 16.06 23.93
CA PRO A 306 6.58 14.87 24.66
C PRO A 306 5.46 14.13 25.40
N LYS A 307 4.44 14.83 25.92
CA LYS A 307 3.30 14.15 26.55
C LYS A 307 2.45 13.37 25.55
N LEU A 308 2.37 13.87 24.32
CA LEU A 308 1.66 13.18 23.25
C LEU A 308 2.45 11.93 22.80
N GLU A 309 3.77 11.94 22.94
CA GLU A 309 4.60 10.74 22.74
C GLU A 309 4.36 9.68 23.83
N ASP A 310 4.26 10.07 25.11
CA ASP A 310 3.91 9.12 26.18
C ASP A 310 2.54 8.47 25.91
N SER A 311 1.56 9.26 25.44
CA SER A 311 0.26 8.76 24.98
C SER A 311 0.40 7.73 23.83
N ALA A 312 1.17 8.07 22.80
CA ALA A 312 1.42 7.16 21.68
C ALA A 312 2.13 5.87 22.13
N LEU A 313 3.08 5.97 23.06
CA LEU A 313 3.80 4.81 23.60
C LEU A 313 2.87 3.89 24.42
N ARG A 314 1.94 4.46 25.19
CA ARG A 314 0.91 3.68 25.91
C ARG A 314 0.03 2.90 24.94
N ARG A 315 -0.37 3.54 23.84
CA ARG A 315 -1.13 2.90 22.76
C ARG A 315 -0.32 1.79 22.09
N ALA A 316 0.95 2.03 21.76
CA ALA A 316 1.82 0.99 21.19
C ALA A 316 1.94 -0.24 22.11
N LYS A 317 2.11 -0.03 23.41
CA LYS A 317 2.14 -1.12 24.42
C LYS A 317 0.82 -1.90 24.46
N ALA A 318 -0.31 -1.20 24.38
CA ALA A 318 -1.63 -1.85 24.37
C ALA A 318 -1.84 -2.67 23.08
N ILE A 319 -1.46 -2.13 21.93
CA ILE A 319 -1.52 -2.84 20.64
C ILE A 319 -0.70 -4.12 20.70
N LEU A 320 0.56 -4.07 21.14
CA LEU A 320 1.42 -5.25 21.26
C LEU A 320 0.83 -6.31 22.20
N LYS A 321 0.25 -5.87 23.33
CA LYS A 321 -0.29 -6.79 24.34
C LYS A 321 -1.59 -7.47 23.91
N TYR A 322 -2.48 -6.76 23.23
CA TYR A 322 -3.85 -7.21 22.97
C TYR A 322 -4.15 -7.49 21.50
N ASP A 323 -3.20 -7.24 20.59
CA ASP A 323 -3.42 -7.31 19.15
C ASP A 323 -4.65 -6.49 18.75
N ASP A 324 -4.63 -5.22 19.15
CA ASP A 324 -5.78 -4.31 19.11
C ASP A 324 -5.41 -2.97 18.49
N PHE A 325 -5.34 -2.96 17.16
CA PHE A 325 -5.16 -1.75 16.35
C PHE A 325 -6.44 -0.90 16.24
N SER A 326 -7.55 -1.33 16.86
CA SER A 326 -8.81 -0.58 16.77
C SER A 326 -8.72 0.75 17.54
N PHE A 327 -9.29 1.80 16.97
CA PHE A 327 -9.39 3.11 17.62
C PHE A 327 -10.32 3.09 18.83
N ASP A 328 -11.39 2.29 18.75
CA ASP A 328 -12.34 2.06 19.85
C ASP A 328 -11.74 1.23 20.99
N ALA A 329 -10.55 0.65 20.79
CA ALA A 329 -9.83 -0.16 21.76
C ALA A 329 -10.71 -1.29 22.33
N THR A 330 -11.39 -2.03 21.45
CA THR A 330 -12.41 -3.02 21.82
C THR A 330 -11.89 -4.15 22.71
N LYS A 331 -10.60 -4.49 22.64
CA LYS A 331 -9.97 -5.51 23.47
C LYS A 331 -9.19 -4.90 24.64
N SER A 332 -8.43 -3.84 24.36
CA SER A 332 -7.51 -3.24 25.32
C SER A 332 -8.20 -2.27 26.29
N GLY A 333 -9.34 -1.70 25.91
CA GLY A 333 -10.08 -0.67 26.65
C GLY A 333 -9.36 0.69 26.72
N LEU A 334 -8.16 0.81 26.14
CA LEU A 334 -7.31 1.99 26.16
C LEU A 334 -7.38 2.72 24.82
N THR A 335 -8.37 3.59 24.66
CA THR A 335 -8.49 4.48 23.48
C THR A 335 -7.38 5.54 23.48
N MET A 336 -7.24 6.25 22.36
CA MET A 336 -6.32 7.40 22.27
C MET A 336 -6.62 8.44 23.35
N GLU A 337 -7.89 8.78 23.58
CA GLU A 337 -8.30 9.81 24.56
C GLU A 337 -7.89 9.42 25.98
N LYS A 338 -8.09 8.16 26.36
CA LYS A 338 -7.65 7.65 27.66
C LYS A 338 -6.13 7.63 27.80
N ALA A 339 -5.41 7.32 26.72
CA ALA A 339 -3.95 7.37 26.72
C ALA A 339 -3.43 8.81 26.87
N MET A 340 -4.07 9.78 26.20
CA MET A 340 -3.75 11.20 26.32
C MET A 340 -4.04 11.72 27.73
N GLU A 341 -5.19 11.36 28.30
CA GLU A 341 -5.57 11.69 29.69
C GLU A 341 -4.52 11.17 30.69
N GLN A 342 -4.12 9.89 30.57
CA GLN A 342 -3.09 9.30 31.42
C GLN A 342 -1.70 9.93 31.25
N ALA A 343 -1.40 10.46 30.07
CA ALA A 343 -0.18 11.22 29.82
C ALA A 343 -0.29 12.69 30.29
N GLY A 344 -1.42 13.10 30.86
CA GLY A 344 -1.67 14.46 31.31
C GLY A 344 -1.69 15.48 30.18
N TYR A 345 -2.24 15.08 29.02
CA TYR A 345 -2.35 15.88 27.82
C TYR A 345 -3.80 15.89 27.30
N PHE A 346 -4.28 17.05 26.88
CA PHE A 346 -5.65 17.24 26.43
C PHE A 346 -5.71 18.21 25.26
N ASN A 347 -6.53 17.89 24.25
CA ASN A 347 -6.86 18.75 23.13
C ASN A 347 -8.21 18.33 22.54
N ILE A 348 -8.78 19.20 21.70
CA ILE A 348 -10.16 19.08 21.20
C ILE A 348 -10.21 18.34 19.87
N VAL A 349 -9.19 18.55 19.04
CA VAL A 349 -9.01 17.85 17.78
C VAL A 349 -7.86 16.88 17.99
N THR A 350 -8.11 15.60 17.84
CA THR A 350 -7.15 14.54 18.11
C THR A 350 -7.18 13.52 16.99
N GLY A 351 -6.08 12.82 16.78
CA GLY A 351 -5.97 11.84 15.72
C GLY A 351 -4.87 10.82 16.00
N GLU A 352 -5.16 9.56 15.69
CA GLU A 352 -4.24 8.44 15.84
C GLU A 352 -3.99 7.76 14.49
N SER A 353 -2.75 7.36 14.24
CA SER A 353 -2.38 6.48 13.13
C SER A 353 -1.41 5.41 13.65
N PRO A 354 -1.90 4.21 13.97
CA PRO A 354 -1.07 3.08 14.35
C PRO A 354 -0.68 2.30 13.10
N ILE A 355 0.59 1.95 13.00
CA ILE A 355 1.19 1.27 11.85
C ILE A 355 2.06 0.14 12.36
N GLN A 356 2.00 -1.00 11.68
CA GLN A 356 2.86 -2.14 11.94
C GLN A 356 4.00 -2.15 10.91
N GLY A 357 5.23 -2.29 11.39
CA GLY A 357 6.41 -2.55 10.57
C GLY A 357 7.60 -1.64 10.84
N TYR A 358 8.71 -1.97 10.18
CA TYR A 358 10.00 -1.28 10.26
C TYR A 358 10.09 -0.19 9.20
N TYR A 359 10.14 1.09 9.56
CA TYR A 359 10.20 2.18 8.59
C TYR A 359 11.31 3.18 8.92
N ASP A 360 12.01 3.65 7.88
CA ASP A 360 12.77 4.88 8.00
C ASP A 360 11.83 6.08 7.81
N ALA A 361 12.31 7.28 8.17
CA ALA A 361 11.50 8.49 8.11
C ALA A 361 11.00 8.81 6.69
N GLN A 362 11.84 8.57 5.67
CA GLN A 362 11.53 8.84 4.28
C GLN A 362 10.49 7.85 3.75
N GLU A 363 10.68 6.57 4.05
CA GLU A 363 9.79 5.50 3.63
C GLU A 363 8.41 5.63 4.27
N LEU A 364 8.34 5.98 5.57
CA LEU A 364 7.08 6.20 6.27
C LEU A 364 6.31 7.38 5.68
N ILE A 365 6.98 8.52 5.45
CA ILE A 365 6.30 9.71 4.91
C ILE A 365 5.84 9.48 3.47
N GLU A 366 6.63 8.80 2.64
CA GLU A 366 6.25 8.46 1.27
C GLU A 366 5.03 7.53 1.28
N ASN A 367 5.09 6.44 2.05
CA ASN A 367 4.00 5.48 2.16
C ASN A 367 2.70 6.14 2.64
N GLN A 368 2.75 6.97 3.68
CA GLN A 368 1.55 7.66 4.18
C GLN A 368 1.00 8.72 3.20
N PHE A 369 1.83 9.30 2.33
CA PHE A 369 1.37 10.26 1.32
C PHE A 369 0.93 9.61 0.01
N GLU A 370 1.24 8.33 -0.21
CA GLU A 370 0.68 7.52 -1.31
C GLU A 370 -0.83 7.30 -1.13
N PHE A 371 -1.31 7.15 0.12
CA PHE A 371 -2.73 6.94 0.43
C PHE A 371 -3.49 8.25 0.72
N ALA A 372 -4.63 8.44 0.05
CA ALA A 372 -5.43 9.68 0.14
C ALA A 372 -5.93 10.00 1.56
N ASP A 373 -6.39 8.98 2.30
CA ASP A 373 -6.92 9.16 3.66
C ASP A 373 -5.82 9.52 4.65
N SER A 374 -4.69 8.80 4.62
CA SER A 374 -3.49 9.10 5.41
C SER A 374 -2.96 10.51 5.11
N LYS A 375 -2.92 10.91 3.84
CA LYS A 375 -2.56 12.27 3.43
C LYS A 375 -3.54 13.32 3.98
N LYS A 376 -4.86 13.08 3.87
CA LYS A 376 -5.89 13.99 4.41
C LYS A 376 -5.76 14.15 5.93
N PHE A 377 -5.51 13.04 6.62
CA PHE A 377 -5.24 13.01 8.06
C PHE A 377 -4.01 13.85 8.41
N LEU A 378 -2.85 13.55 7.82
CA LEU A 378 -1.58 14.23 8.11
C LEU A 378 -1.55 15.71 7.70
N LEU A 379 -2.42 16.13 6.78
CA LEU A 379 -2.55 17.52 6.31
C LEU A 379 -3.70 18.29 6.97
N ASN A 380 -4.39 17.72 7.96
CA ASN A 380 -5.44 18.47 8.67
C ASN A 380 -4.85 19.75 9.29
N ARG A 381 -5.47 20.89 8.95
CA ARG A 381 -5.08 22.24 9.37
C ARG A 381 -5.35 22.50 10.85
N GLU A 382 -6.27 21.75 11.45
CA GLU A 382 -6.65 21.91 12.85
C GLU A 382 -5.62 21.29 13.80
N TYR A 383 -4.68 20.47 13.33
CA TYR A 383 -3.57 19.96 14.15
C TYR A 383 -2.46 21.00 14.32
N GLN A 384 -1.91 21.10 15.53
CA GLN A 384 -0.73 21.91 15.86
C GLN A 384 0.39 21.09 16.50
N ASP A 385 0.07 20.02 17.21
CA ASP A 385 1.01 19.16 17.92
C ASP A 385 1.10 17.79 17.25
N PHE A 386 2.29 17.20 17.31
CA PHE A 386 2.60 15.88 16.77
C PHE A 386 3.53 15.13 17.72
N ALA A 387 3.32 13.83 17.82
CA ALA A 387 4.31 12.92 18.37
C ALA A 387 4.21 11.56 17.70
N VAL A 388 5.32 10.81 17.75
CA VAL A 388 5.38 9.44 17.27
C VAL A 388 6.14 8.58 18.27
N ALA A 389 5.57 7.43 18.62
CA ALA A 389 6.22 6.41 19.40
C ALA A 389 6.52 5.19 18.51
N GLU A 390 7.71 4.63 18.67
CA GLU A 390 8.13 3.37 18.07
C GLU A 390 8.36 2.38 19.21
N LEU A 391 7.83 1.16 19.07
CA LEU A 391 8.03 0.10 20.05
C LEU A 391 8.13 -1.27 19.36
N GLU A 392 9.25 -1.95 19.60
CA GLU A 392 9.42 -3.35 19.22
C GLU A 392 8.82 -4.30 20.27
N GLY A 393 8.28 -5.41 19.80
CA GLY A 393 7.77 -6.47 20.66
C GLY A 393 7.27 -7.64 19.85
N GLN A 394 6.24 -8.30 20.37
CA GLN A 394 5.63 -9.45 19.71
C GLN A 394 4.11 -9.36 19.76
N ILE A 395 3.46 -9.74 18.66
CA ILE A 395 2.01 -9.96 18.60
C ILE A 395 1.80 -11.46 18.38
N ASN A 396 1.11 -12.13 19.31
CA ASN A 396 0.86 -13.57 19.25
C ASN A 396 2.15 -14.42 19.04
N GLY A 397 3.27 -14.00 19.64
CA GLY A 397 4.58 -14.66 19.49
C GLY A 397 5.33 -14.33 18.19
N CYS A 398 4.79 -13.43 17.36
CA CYS A 398 5.42 -12.94 16.14
C CYS A 398 6.18 -11.63 16.40
N PRO A 399 7.50 -11.57 16.15
CA PRO A 399 8.28 -10.32 16.26
C PRO A 399 7.75 -9.24 15.33
N THR A 400 7.55 -8.04 15.86
CA THR A 400 7.10 -6.88 15.10
C THR A 400 7.53 -5.57 15.73
N GLN A 401 7.44 -4.48 14.97
CA GLN A 401 7.52 -3.11 15.44
C GLN A 401 6.16 -2.42 15.25
N ILE A 402 5.77 -1.60 16.23
CA ILE A 402 4.58 -0.77 16.18
C ILE A 402 5.01 0.69 16.22
N ILE A 403 4.50 1.47 15.27
CA ILE A 403 4.66 2.92 15.19
C ILE A 403 3.29 3.53 15.44
N VAL A 404 3.15 4.36 16.46
CA VAL A 404 1.91 5.09 16.75
C VAL A 404 2.16 6.58 16.61
N GLN A 405 1.45 7.23 15.70
CA GLN A 405 1.48 8.68 15.53
C GLN A 405 0.23 9.28 16.17
N HIS A 406 0.42 10.24 17.06
CA HIS A 406 -0.67 11.05 17.62
C HIS A 406 -0.53 12.49 17.15
N LEU A 407 -1.63 13.05 16.66
CA LEU A 407 -1.77 14.45 16.30
C LEU A 407 -2.82 15.08 17.16
N ALA A 408 -2.59 16.32 17.54
CA ALA A 408 -3.53 17.05 18.37
C ALA A 408 -3.59 18.52 17.99
N GLY A 409 -4.72 19.13 18.29
CA GLY A 409 -4.90 20.54 18.10
C GLY A 409 -6.05 21.15 18.88
N TYR A 410 -5.98 22.47 18.99
CA TYR A 410 -6.91 23.30 19.70
C TYR A 410 -7.82 24.01 18.71
N LYS A 411 -9.10 23.64 18.72
CA LYS A 411 -10.16 24.42 18.12
C LYS A 411 -10.78 25.27 19.23
N PRO A 412 -10.72 26.61 19.19
CA PRO A 412 -11.38 27.42 20.20
C PRO A 412 -12.90 27.15 20.21
N PRO A 413 -13.55 27.21 21.38
CA PRO A 413 -15.00 27.14 21.45
C PRO A 413 -15.64 28.31 20.70
N ASP A 414 -16.87 28.10 20.23
CA ASP A 414 -17.70 29.11 19.56
C ASP A 414 -18.91 29.45 20.44
N TYR A 415 -18.64 30.13 21.56
CA TYR A 415 -19.69 30.56 22.47
C TYR A 415 -20.45 31.73 21.86
N LYS A 416 -21.75 31.54 21.59
CA LYS A 416 -22.64 32.64 21.21
C LYS A 416 -22.62 33.71 22.32
N LYS A 417 -22.48 34.98 21.93
CA LYS A 417 -22.51 36.13 22.86
C LYS A 417 -23.76 36.11 23.76
N GLU A 418 -24.88 35.69 23.19
CA GLU A 418 -26.15 35.52 23.90
C GLU A 418 -26.03 34.52 25.06
N THR A 419 -25.40 33.36 24.85
CA THR A 419 -25.18 32.35 25.90
C THR A 419 -24.35 32.92 27.05
N ILE A 420 -23.25 33.62 26.73
CA ILE A 420 -22.40 34.26 27.75
C ILE A 420 -23.20 35.30 28.53
N ASN A 421 -24.01 36.11 27.84
CA ASN A 421 -24.84 37.11 28.48
C ASN A 421 -25.91 36.48 29.39
N ASN A 422 -26.52 35.36 29.00
CA ASN A 422 -27.51 34.67 29.83
C ASN A 422 -26.90 34.16 31.14
N TRP A 423 -25.70 33.55 31.09
CA TRP A 423 -24.98 33.14 32.30
C TRP A 423 -24.56 34.34 33.17
N LYS A 424 -24.13 35.45 32.57
CA LYS A 424 -23.85 36.70 33.29
C LYS A 424 -25.08 37.24 34.01
N GLN A 425 -26.24 37.24 33.34
CA GLN A 425 -27.49 37.69 33.94
C GLN A 425 -27.93 36.77 35.09
N ALA A 426 -27.75 35.46 34.96
CA ALA A 426 -28.00 34.53 36.06
C ALA A 426 -27.08 34.83 37.27
N LEU A 427 -25.78 35.06 37.03
CA LEU A 427 -24.81 35.42 38.07
C LEU A 427 -25.17 36.74 38.76
N LEU A 428 -25.57 37.75 37.99
CA LEU A 428 -25.99 39.05 38.52
C LEU A 428 -27.22 38.90 39.43
N ARG A 429 -28.27 38.21 38.98
CA ARG A 429 -29.48 37.98 39.79
C ARG A 429 -29.17 37.25 41.10
N LEU A 430 -28.31 36.23 41.07
CA LEU A 430 -27.91 35.52 42.28
C LEU A 430 -27.18 36.43 43.27
N ARG A 431 -26.27 37.28 42.77
CA ARG A 431 -25.54 38.26 43.60
C ARG A 431 -26.47 39.35 44.16
N GLU A 432 -27.52 39.73 43.44
CA GLU A 432 -28.51 40.70 43.91
C GLU A 432 -29.37 40.14 45.06
N ILE A 433 -29.79 38.88 45.00
CA ILE A 433 -30.65 38.28 46.03
C ILE A 433 -29.87 37.76 47.24
N GLN A 434 -28.58 37.45 47.10
CA GLN A 434 -27.76 36.84 48.16
C GLN A 434 -27.76 37.64 49.48
N PRO A 435 -27.55 38.98 49.49
CA PRO A 435 -27.57 39.75 50.72
C PRO A 435 -28.95 39.73 51.41
N GLY A 436 -30.03 39.68 50.63
CA GLY A 436 -31.40 39.58 51.15
C GLY A 436 -31.58 38.31 51.97
N TRP A 437 -31.22 37.16 51.40
CA TRP A 437 -31.28 35.87 52.11
C TRP A 437 -30.36 35.80 53.33
N GLN A 438 -29.16 36.37 53.24
CA GLN A 438 -28.22 36.43 54.37
C GLN A 438 -28.74 37.33 55.51
N SER A 439 -29.47 38.39 55.19
CA SER A 439 -30.03 39.32 56.19
C SER A 439 -31.07 38.68 57.10
N LEU A 440 -31.73 37.60 56.66
CA LEU A 440 -32.73 36.89 57.47
C LEU A 440 -32.15 36.34 58.78
N LYS A 441 -30.83 36.09 58.82
CA LYS A 441 -30.11 35.68 60.05
C LYS A 441 -30.11 36.74 61.14
N ALA A 442 -30.37 38.00 60.79
CA ALA A 442 -30.45 39.12 61.74
C ALA A 442 -31.81 39.23 62.44
N TYR A 443 -32.78 38.35 62.13
CA TYR A 443 -34.10 38.31 62.74
C TYR A 443 -34.26 37.02 63.57
N PRO A 444 -33.88 37.01 64.87
CA PRO A 444 -33.69 35.78 65.65
C PRO A 444 -34.91 34.87 65.69
N GLY A 445 -36.12 35.44 65.90
CA GLY A 445 -37.35 34.65 65.99
C GLY A 445 -37.72 33.94 64.67
N TYR A 446 -37.57 34.63 63.54
CA TYR A 446 -37.84 34.03 62.22
C TYR A 446 -36.74 33.03 61.83
N TYR A 447 -35.48 33.39 62.07
CA TYR A 447 -34.35 32.53 61.73
C TYR A 447 -34.32 31.25 62.54
N GLU A 448 -34.63 31.27 63.84
CA GLU A 448 -34.69 30.05 64.66
C GLU A 448 -35.76 29.06 64.17
N GLN A 449 -36.91 29.58 63.73
CA GLN A 449 -38.02 28.76 63.21
C GLN A 449 -37.71 28.15 61.83
N HIS A 450 -36.94 28.85 60.98
CA HIS A 450 -36.70 28.50 59.58
C HIS A 450 -35.22 28.27 59.24
N LYS A 451 -34.40 27.96 60.26
CA LYS A 451 -32.94 27.91 60.16
C LYS A 451 -32.45 27.01 59.02
N LYS A 452 -33.04 25.83 58.88
CA LYS A 452 -32.62 24.82 57.89
C LYS A 452 -32.83 25.32 56.47
N GLU A 453 -33.99 25.89 56.19
CA GLU A 453 -34.35 26.43 54.88
C GLU A 453 -33.48 27.66 54.53
N VAL A 454 -33.33 28.61 55.46
CA VAL A 454 -32.54 29.83 55.24
C VAL A 454 -31.05 29.52 55.02
N ASP A 455 -30.48 28.60 55.80
CA ASP A 455 -29.09 28.19 55.64
C ASP A 455 -28.88 27.42 54.32
N ARG A 456 -29.82 26.54 53.93
CA ARG A 456 -29.72 25.79 52.68
C ARG A 456 -29.86 26.68 51.44
N ILE A 457 -30.78 27.63 51.43
CA ILE A 457 -30.88 28.62 50.34
C ILE A 457 -29.57 29.42 50.22
N SER A 458 -29.03 29.90 51.34
CA SER A 458 -27.77 30.64 51.36
C SER A 458 -26.59 29.82 50.82
N GLU A 459 -26.55 28.53 51.16
CA GLU A 459 -25.55 27.57 50.65
C GLU A 459 -25.70 27.36 49.14
N ILE A 460 -26.92 27.07 48.67
CA ILE A 460 -27.21 26.87 47.24
C ILE A 460 -26.79 28.10 46.43
N ILE A 461 -27.22 29.31 46.84
CA ILE A 461 -26.86 30.55 46.16
C ILE A 461 -25.33 30.72 46.08
N SER A 462 -24.61 30.41 47.17
CA SER A 462 -23.15 30.53 47.20
C SER A 462 -22.48 29.53 46.24
N ILE A 463 -22.92 28.27 46.24
CA ILE A 463 -22.45 27.23 45.29
C ILE A 463 -22.71 27.67 43.85
N ARG A 464 -23.90 28.19 43.57
CA ARG A 464 -24.28 28.63 42.23
C ARG A 464 -23.46 29.81 41.75
N ILE A 465 -23.26 30.82 42.59
CA ILE A 465 -22.41 31.98 42.29
C ILE A 465 -20.99 31.51 41.95
N GLU A 466 -20.38 30.66 42.79
CA GLU A 466 -19.00 30.21 42.59
C GLU A 466 -18.81 29.49 41.25
N ASN A 467 -19.70 28.54 40.94
CA ASN A 467 -19.58 27.72 39.73
C ASN A 467 -19.95 28.49 38.47
N ILE A 468 -21.01 29.30 38.51
CA ILE A 468 -21.39 30.16 37.37
C ILE A 468 -20.29 31.18 37.09
N GLU A 469 -19.66 31.76 38.12
CA GLU A 469 -18.55 32.69 37.93
C GLU A 469 -17.35 32.04 37.23
N LYS A 470 -17.00 30.79 37.59
CA LYS A 470 -15.95 30.02 36.89
C LYS A 470 -16.32 29.80 35.42
N ILE A 471 -17.55 29.36 35.15
CA ILE A 471 -18.07 29.12 33.79
C ILE A 471 -18.03 30.41 32.96
N VAL A 472 -18.57 31.52 33.47
CA VAL A 472 -18.59 32.82 32.78
C VAL A 472 -17.17 33.28 32.46
N LYS A 473 -16.27 33.29 33.45
CA LYS A 473 -14.87 33.70 33.25
C LYS A 473 -14.20 32.90 32.15
N ARG A 474 -14.50 31.60 32.07
CA ARG A 474 -13.91 30.72 31.05
C ARG A 474 -14.49 30.96 29.66
N MET A 475 -15.82 31.10 29.58
CA MET A 475 -16.47 31.42 28.31
C MET A 475 -16.04 32.79 27.77
N GLU A 476 -15.84 33.79 28.64
CA GLU A 476 -15.32 35.11 28.26
C GLU A 476 -13.90 35.07 27.72
N LYS A 477 -13.07 34.16 28.23
CA LYS A 477 -11.72 33.90 27.70
C LYS A 477 -11.72 33.05 26.43
N ASN A 478 -12.89 32.61 25.98
CA ASN A 478 -13.06 31.68 24.86
C ASN A 478 -12.26 30.38 25.06
N GLU A 479 -12.33 29.83 26.27
CA GLU A 479 -11.71 28.56 26.67
C GLU A 479 -12.78 27.48 26.85
N TRP A 480 -12.49 26.23 26.49
CA TRP A 480 -13.43 25.12 26.70
C TRP A 480 -13.69 24.85 28.18
N LEU A 481 -14.97 24.70 28.55
CA LEU A 481 -15.38 24.24 29.89
C LEU A 481 -14.71 22.93 30.27
N THR A 482 -14.27 22.83 31.52
CA THR A 482 -13.77 21.57 32.07
C THR A 482 -14.90 20.56 32.20
N LYS A 483 -14.57 19.27 32.33
CA LYS A 483 -15.57 18.23 32.58
C LYS A 483 -16.42 18.55 33.82
N GLU A 484 -15.79 19.03 34.90
CA GLU A 484 -16.49 19.44 36.12
C GLU A 484 -17.46 20.60 35.89
N GLU A 485 -17.05 21.61 35.13
CA GLU A 485 -17.89 22.76 34.78
C GLU A 485 -19.06 22.34 33.87
N ILE A 486 -18.84 21.43 32.91
CA ILE A 486 -19.90 20.85 32.06
C ILE A 486 -20.88 20.07 32.93
N ASP A 487 -20.39 19.18 33.78
CA ASP A 487 -21.23 18.39 34.69
C ASP A 487 -22.05 19.30 35.62
N TYR A 488 -21.48 20.43 36.05
CA TYR A 488 -22.18 21.43 36.82
C TYR A 488 -23.33 22.09 36.03
N THR A 489 -23.17 22.35 34.72
CA THR A 489 -24.26 22.97 33.93
C THR A 489 -25.56 22.16 33.98
N PHE A 490 -25.48 20.83 34.09
CA PHE A 490 -26.63 19.96 34.27
C PHE A 490 -27.15 19.94 35.72
N LYS A 491 -26.29 20.19 36.72
CA LYS A 491 -26.67 20.24 38.14
C LYS A 491 -27.32 21.56 38.56
N ASP A 492 -26.99 22.66 37.89
CA ASP A 492 -27.52 24.00 38.24
C ASP A 492 -29.05 24.04 38.21
N GLU A 493 -29.69 23.34 37.27
CA GLU A 493 -31.14 23.26 37.18
C GLU A 493 -31.77 22.63 38.44
N SER A 494 -31.16 21.56 38.97
CA SER A 494 -31.62 20.91 40.20
C SER A 494 -31.48 21.85 41.40
N LEU A 495 -30.35 22.53 41.52
CA LEU A 495 -30.09 23.49 42.59
C LEU A 495 -31.07 24.67 42.52
N SER A 496 -31.35 25.19 41.32
CA SER A 496 -32.30 26.27 41.11
C SER A 496 -33.73 25.89 41.50
N LYS A 497 -34.14 24.64 41.23
CA LYS A 497 -35.46 24.11 41.62
C LYS A 497 -35.57 23.93 43.13
N GLU A 498 -34.51 23.41 43.78
CA GLU A 498 -34.44 23.27 45.23
C GLU A 498 -34.53 24.64 45.93
N GLU A 499 -33.75 25.62 45.46
CA GLU A 499 -33.78 27.01 45.94
C GLU A 499 -35.19 27.60 45.86
N GLY A 500 -35.85 27.46 44.70
CA GLY A 500 -37.22 27.96 44.49
C GLY A 500 -38.25 27.32 45.42
N ALA A 501 -38.21 25.98 45.57
CA ALA A 501 -39.14 25.27 46.44
C ALA A 501 -38.96 25.66 47.92
N LEU A 502 -37.72 25.87 48.37
CA LEU A 502 -37.43 26.34 49.72
C LEU A 502 -37.91 27.79 49.91
N ALA A 503 -37.71 28.66 48.91
CA ALA A 503 -38.17 30.03 48.95
C ALA A 503 -39.71 30.11 49.01
N ASP A 504 -40.42 29.33 48.20
CA ASP A 504 -41.89 29.27 48.21
C ASP A 504 -42.43 28.82 49.58
N LYS A 505 -41.77 27.83 50.21
CA LYS A 505 -42.12 27.36 51.56
C LYS A 505 -41.94 28.44 52.64
N LEU A 506 -41.00 29.35 52.47
CA LEU A 506 -40.76 30.46 53.40
C LEU A 506 -41.72 31.64 53.18
N ASN A 507 -42.31 31.73 51.99
CA ASN A 507 -43.28 32.76 51.61
C ASN A 507 -44.73 32.35 51.84
N SER A 508 -45.01 31.05 52.03
CA SER A 508 -46.32 30.49 52.41
C SER A 508 -46.54 30.54 53.91
#